data_AF-A0AAE1FS17-F1
#
_entry.id   AF-A0AAE1FS17-F1
#
_cell.length_a   1.000
_cell.length_b   1.000
_cell.length_c   1.000
_cell.angle_alpha   90.00
_cell.angle_beta   90.00
_cell.angle_gamma   90.00
#
_symmetry.space_group_name_H-M   'P 1'
#
loop_
_entity.id
_entity.type
_entity.pdbx_description
1 polymer ?
#
loop_
_entity_poly.entity_id
_entity_poly.type
_entity_poly.pdbx_seq_one_letter_code
_entity_poly.pdbx_strand_id
1 'polypeptide(L)'
;MTSYFGKAVRGEKDKPYTSTEDMRKSILASYHHAVSTDDRHQHNYCPPGINSWCFFRRGEADRTKFCRKHSTKPGYFSKIPSEHRGAILKVYADLTNEDLLKRCMKGRTQNSNESLHSKLWMKVAKHKFAGISRVNFITQVVILEHNFGFEAAYFPRHQQTTACKSANFQFLQKESIRSSTPKKTVRRQRKKSGNSSDYISGGF
;
A
#
# COMPACT_ATOMS: atom_id res chain seq x y z
N MET A 1 -4.14 6.16 9.43
CA MET A 1 -2.84 5.68 9.96
C MET A 1 -1.93 5.14 8.86
N THR A 2 -2.42 4.21 8.02
CA THR A 2 -1.65 3.53 6.96
C THR A 2 -1.05 4.46 5.89
N SER A 3 -1.71 5.56 5.54
CA SER A 3 -1.23 6.47 4.48
C SER A 3 0.06 7.22 4.86
N TYR A 4 0.13 7.82 6.06
CA TYR A 4 1.31 8.59 6.48
C TYR A 4 2.50 7.70 6.82
N PHE A 5 2.27 6.63 7.59
CA PHE A 5 3.33 5.67 7.95
C PHE A 5 3.93 5.02 6.70
N GLY A 6 3.11 4.50 5.79
CA GLY A 6 3.60 3.88 4.57
C GLY A 6 4.34 4.86 3.65
N LYS A 7 3.92 6.12 3.59
CA LYS A 7 4.64 7.17 2.87
C LYS A 7 6.00 7.47 3.51
N ALA A 8 6.06 7.56 4.84
CA ALA A 8 7.31 7.77 5.58
C ALA A 8 8.30 6.61 5.41
N VAL A 9 7.83 5.36 5.34
CA VAL A 9 8.74 4.23 5.07
C VAL A 9 9.27 4.25 3.63
N ARG A 10 8.43 4.59 2.66
CA ARG A 10 8.84 4.64 1.24
C ARG A 10 9.69 5.86 0.90
N GLY A 11 9.65 6.90 1.72
CA GLY A 11 10.27 8.18 1.43
C GLY A 11 9.66 8.86 0.20
N GLU A 12 10.30 9.94 -0.21
CA GLU A 12 9.98 10.64 -1.45
C GLU A 12 10.84 10.07 -2.57
N LYS A 13 10.26 9.88 -3.77
CA LYS A 13 10.94 9.20 -4.89
C LYS A 13 12.28 9.87 -5.25
N ASP A 14 12.30 11.20 -5.17
CA ASP A 14 13.44 12.02 -5.57
C ASP A 14 14.37 12.36 -4.39
N LYS A 15 14.02 11.91 -3.18
CA LYS A 15 14.79 12.18 -1.95
C LYS A 15 14.84 10.94 -1.05
N PRO A 16 15.69 9.96 -1.38
CA PRO A 16 15.91 8.80 -0.52
C PRO A 16 16.51 9.23 0.82
N TYR A 17 16.24 8.45 1.86
CA TYR A 17 16.84 8.68 3.17
C TYR A 17 18.35 8.42 3.13
N THR A 18 19.13 9.36 3.66
CA THR A 18 20.59 9.22 3.78
C THR A 18 20.96 8.39 5.01
N SER A 19 20.13 8.40 6.06
CA SER A 19 20.35 7.67 7.31
C SER A 19 19.08 6.99 7.82
N THR A 20 19.24 5.92 8.60
CA THR A 20 18.15 5.28 9.36
C THR A 20 17.47 6.25 10.31
N GLU A 21 18.23 7.21 10.86
CA GLU A 21 17.71 8.21 11.78
C GLU A 21 16.74 9.18 11.09
N ASP A 22 17.00 9.54 9.83
CA ASP A 22 16.10 10.39 9.05
C ASP A 22 14.77 9.67 8.75
N MET A 23 14.86 8.37 8.43
CA MET A 23 13.68 7.53 8.24
C MET A 23 12.90 7.39 9.55
N ARG A 24 13.58 7.15 10.68
CA ARG A 24 12.99 7.08 12.02
C ARG A 24 12.24 8.35 12.38
N LYS A 25 12.89 9.52 12.22
CA LYS A 25 12.26 10.84 12.44
C LYS A 25 11.01 11.01 11.56
N SER A 26 11.10 10.65 10.28
CA SER A 26 9.98 10.75 9.35
C SER A 26 8.80 9.86 9.75
N ILE A 27 9.06 8.63 10.21
CA ILE A 27 8.05 7.71 10.70
C ILE A 27 7.40 8.24 11.99
N LEU A 28 8.22 8.67 12.96
CA LEU A 28 7.74 9.24 14.24
C LEU A 28 6.96 10.54 14.03
N ALA A 29 7.27 11.33 13.00
CA ALA A 29 6.50 12.50 12.61
C ALA A 29 5.03 12.17 12.37
N SER A 30 4.73 10.99 11.80
CA SER A 30 3.34 10.57 11.57
C SER A 30 2.58 10.31 12.87
N TYR A 31 3.24 9.75 13.89
CA TYR A 31 2.65 9.54 15.20
C TYR A 31 2.43 10.86 15.92
N HIS A 32 3.49 11.67 16.06
CA HIS A 32 3.44 12.95 16.77
C HIS A 32 2.45 13.92 16.13
N HIS A 33 2.38 13.95 14.80
CA HIS A 33 1.35 14.71 14.10
C HIS A 33 -0.07 14.24 14.43
N ALA A 34 -0.28 12.93 14.58
CA ALA A 34 -1.60 12.34 14.82
C ALA A 34 -2.10 12.47 16.27
N VAL A 35 -1.19 12.63 17.25
CA VAL A 35 -1.53 12.95 18.66
C VAL A 35 -1.58 14.44 18.94
N SER A 36 -1.04 15.27 18.04
CA SER A 36 -1.00 16.73 18.19
C SER A 36 -2.40 17.33 18.34
N THR A 37 -2.48 18.41 19.12
CA THR A 37 -3.69 19.20 19.37
C THR A 37 -3.37 20.68 19.19
N ASP A 38 -4.40 21.54 19.23
CA ASP A 38 -4.21 23.00 19.17
C ASP A 38 -3.50 23.54 20.42
N ASP A 39 -3.69 22.91 21.59
CA ASP A 39 -3.02 23.32 22.82
C ASP A 39 -1.62 22.71 22.94
N ARG A 40 -1.43 21.50 22.42
CA ARG A 40 -0.16 20.76 22.47
C ARG A 40 0.30 20.39 21.06
N HIS A 41 1.06 21.29 20.45
CA HIS A 41 1.65 21.11 19.14
C HIS A 41 2.83 20.11 19.18
N GLN A 42 2.77 19.04 18.40
CA GLN A 42 3.83 18.03 18.29
C GLN A 42 4.33 17.89 16.85
N HIS A 43 4.79 18.98 16.26
CA HIS A 43 5.20 19.04 14.85
C HIS A 43 6.73 19.02 14.64
N ASN A 44 7.49 18.70 15.69
CA ASN A 44 8.95 18.78 15.71
C ASN A 44 9.61 17.94 14.62
N TYR A 45 9.11 16.72 14.41
CA TYR A 45 9.64 15.79 13.39
C TYR A 45 9.02 15.98 11.99
N CYS A 46 8.00 16.83 11.84
CA CYS A 46 7.39 17.07 10.55
C CYS A 46 8.36 17.85 9.64
N PRO A 47 8.39 17.55 8.32
CA PRO A 47 9.27 18.27 7.41
C PRO A 47 8.91 19.76 7.38
N PRO A 48 9.89 20.67 7.38
CA PRO A 48 9.64 22.12 7.27
C PRO A 48 9.30 22.53 5.83
N GLY A 49 8.82 23.75 5.67
CA GLY A 49 8.67 24.42 4.37
C GLY A 49 7.27 24.37 3.75
N ILE A 50 7.10 25.14 2.67
CA ILE A 50 5.81 25.33 1.98
C ILE A 50 5.25 24.03 1.38
N ASN A 51 6.13 23.11 1.00
CA ASN A 51 5.78 21.81 0.43
C ASN A 51 5.52 20.73 1.49
N SER A 52 5.56 21.09 2.78
CA SER A 52 5.28 20.15 3.85
C SER A 52 3.87 19.59 3.76
N TRP A 53 3.74 18.28 3.93
CA TRP A 53 2.45 17.63 4.13
C TRP A 53 1.80 18.04 5.47
N CYS A 54 2.61 18.50 6.43
CA CYS A 54 2.15 19.00 7.71
C CYS A 54 1.62 20.43 7.54
N PHE A 55 0.32 20.62 7.78
CA PHE A 55 -0.30 21.94 7.63
C PHE A 55 0.26 22.99 8.60
N PHE A 56 0.73 22.58 9.78
CA PHE A 56 1.31 23.49 10.78
C PHE A 56 2.65 24.04 10.28
N ARG A 57 3.58 23.16 9.90
CA ARG A 57 4.88 23.55 9.33
C ARG A 57 4.74 24.34 8.04
N ARG A 58 3.72 24.05 7.24
CA ARG A 58 3.42 24.82 6.04
C ARG A 58 2.94 26.23 6.37
N GLY A 59 2.06 26.40 7.36
CA GLY A 59 1.61 27.73 7.80
C GLY A 59 2.73 28.53 8.46
N GLU A 60 3.63 27.89 9.19
CA GLU A 60 4.84 28.51 9.73
C GLU A 60 5.77 29.05 8.63
N ALA A 61 5.90 28.32 7.51
CA ALA A 61 6.67 28.76 6.36
C ALA A 61 5.94 29.78 5.48
N ASP A 62 4.61 29.70 5.39
CA ASP A 62 3.75 30.57 4.57
C ASP A 62 3.25 31.76 5.40
N ARG A 63 4.01 32.86 5.41
CA ARG A 63 3.68 34.10 6.16
C ARG A 63 2.35 34.75 5.76
N THR A 64 1.65 34.22 4.75
CA THR A 64 0.39 34.75 4.22
C THR A 64 -0.84 33.92 4.57
N LYS A 65 -0.69 32.69 5.10
CA LYS A 65 -1.81 31.79 5.39
C LYS A 65 -1.90 31.46 6.87
N PHE A 66 -3.11 31.59 7.43
CA PHE A 66 -3.39 31.11 8.78
C PHE A 66 -3.08 29.62 8.92
N CYS A 67 -2.31 29.26 9.96
CA CYS A 67 -2.12 27.88 10.37
C CYS A 67 -3.48 27.23 10.59
N ARG A 68 -3.76 26.14 9.85
CA ARG A 68 -4.95 25.34 10.11
C ARG A 68 -4.90 24.82 11.54
N LYS A 69 -6.06 24.68 12.16
CA LYS A 69 -6.20 24.18 13.53
C LYS A 69 -6.56 22.69 13.52
N HIS A 70 -6.06 21.96 14.50
CA HIS A 70 -6.44 20.57 14.80
C HIS A 70 -7.91 20.45 15.19
N SER A 71 -8.54 21.49 15.73
CA SER A 71 -9.99 21.55 15.93
C SER A 71 -10.78 21.35 14.64
N THR A 72 -10.30 21.86 13.50
CA THR A 72 -10.92 21.67 12.19
C THR A 72 -10.58 20.32 11.55
N LYS A 73 -9.39 19.78 11.85
CA LYS A 73 -8.93 18.48 11.35
C LYS A 73 -8.21 17.70 12.45
N PRO A 74 -8.95 17.03 13.35
CA PRO A 74 -8.34 16.36 14.46
C PRO A 74 -7.46 15.20 13.98
N GLY A 75 -6.26 15.13 14.55
CA GLY A 75 -5.40 13.95 14.41
C GLY A 75 -6.13 12.68 14.85
N TYR A 76 -5.85 11.55 14.19
CA TYR A 76 -6.59 10.32 14.45
C TYR A 76 -6.40 9.81 15.90
N PHE A 77 -5.26 10.11 16.54
CA PHE A 77 -4.96 9.65 17.90
C PHE A 77 -5.33 10.67 18.99
N SER A 78 -5.65 11.92 18.64
CA SER A 78 -6.01 12.94 19.62
C SER A 78 -7.31 12.61 20.38
N LYS A 79 -8.14 11.72 19.84
CA LYS A 79 -9.38 11.22 20.47
C LYS A 79 -9.20 9.95 21.30
N ILE A 80 -8.03 9.31 21.23
CA ILE A 80 -7.73 8.05 21.92
C ILE A 80 -7.26 8.36 23.35
N PRO A 81 -7.61 7.57 24.38
CA PRO A 81 -7.09 7.76 25.74
C PRO A 81 -5.55 7.67 25.82
N SER A 82 -4.95 8.37 26.79
CA SER A 82 -3.49 8.49 26.90
C SER A 82 -2.75 7.15 26.96
N GLU A 83 -3.30 6.17 27.69
CA GLU A 83 -2.70 4.85 27.83
C GLU A 83 -2.53 4.12 26.49
N HIS A 84 -3.58 4.19 25.65
CA HIS A 84 -3.59 3.55 24.34
C HIS A 84 -2.64 4.28 23.37
N ARG A 85 -2.47 5.59 23.50
CA ARG A 85 -1.44 6.34 22.75
C ARG A 85 -0.05 5.83 23.11
N GLY A 86 0.22 5.60 24.39
CA GLY A 86 1.48 5.03 24.87
C GLY A 86 1.76 3.64 24.28
N ALA A 87 0.76 2.77 24.22
CA ALA A 87 0.88 1.46 23.57
C ALA A 87 1.17 1.59 22.07
N ILE A 88 0.50 2.51 21.36
CA ILE A 88 0.78 2.77 19.94
C ILE A 88 2.21 3.31 19.76
N LEU A 89 2.67 4.20 20.63
CA LEU A 89 4.04 4.73 20.57
C LEU A 89 5.08 3.62 20.73
N LYS A 90 4.84 2.63 21.60
CA LYS A 90 5.71 1.45 21.72
C LYS A 90 5.78 0.69 20.40
N VAL A 91 4.65 0.46 19.73
CA VAL A 91 4.63 -0.16 18.39
C VAL A 91 5.45 0.66 17.39
N TYR A 92 5.36 1.99 17.42
CA TYR A 92 6.21 2.84 16.58
C TYR A 92 7.70 2.71 16.92
N ALA A 93 8.06 2.62 18.20
CA ALA A 93 9.43 2.44 18.64
C ALA A 93 10.00 1.10 18.15
N ASP A 94 9.22 0.02 18.27
CA ASP A 94 9.60 -1.31 17.79
C ASP A 94 9.75 -1.33 16.26
N LEU A 95 8.81 -0.73 15.53
CA LEU A 95 8.84 -0.63 14.07
C LEU A 95 9.93 0.31 13.53
N THR A 96 10.51 1.15 14.39
CA THR A 96 11.62 2.05 14.05
C THR A 96 12.96 1.55 14.58
N ASN A 97 13.05 0.26 14.94
CA ASN A 97 14.32 -0.39 15.25
C ASN A 97 15.30 -0.25 14.08
N GLU A 98 16.56 0.10 14.40
CA GLU A 98 17.60 0.39 13.42
C GLU A 98 17.82 -0.76 12.42
N ASP A 99 17.79 -2.01 12.88
CA ASP A 99 18.00 -3.19 12.02
C ASP A 99 16.85 -3.39 11.03
N LEU A 100 15.62 -3.07 11.44
CA LEU A 100 14.46 -3.05 10.55
C LEU A 100 14.60 -1.93 9.52
N LEU A 101 14.95 -0.72 9.97
CA LEU A 101 15.09 0.44 9.08
C LEU A 101 16.22 0.27 8.06
N LYS A 102 17.36 -0.34 8.44
CA LYS A 102 18.45 -0.71 7.51
C LYS A 102 17.95 -1.57 6.35
N ARG A 103 17.01 -2.48 6.62
CA ARG A 103 16.39 -3.31 5.56
C ARG A 103 15.40 -2.50 4.73
N CYS A 104 14.62 -1.62 5.35
CA CYS A 104 13.67 -0.73 4.66
C CYS A 104 14.36 0.30 3.75
N MET A 105 15.55 0.78 4.09
CA MET A 105 16.33 1.72 3.26
C MET A 105 16.63 1.18 1.87
N LYS A 106 16.69 -0.15 1.70
CA LYS A 106 16.90 -0.79 0.39
C LYS A 106 15.68 -0.66 -0.54
N GLY A 107 14.53 -0.21 -0.03
CA GLY A 107 13.31 0.00 -0.81
C GLY A 107 12.73 -1.27 -1.45
N ARG A 108 13.17 -2.46 -1.01
CA ARG A 108 12.73 -3.74 -1.59
C ARG A 108 11.49 -4.27 -0.89
N THR A 109 10.64 -4.94 -1.66
CA THR A 109 9.50 -5.67 -1.10
C THR A 109 10.00 -6.92 -0.38
N GLN A 110 9.35 -7.28 0.74
CA GLN A 110 9.73 -8.43 1.57
C GLN A 110 9.70 -9.76 0.80
N ASN A 111 8.92 -9.84 -0.29
CA ASN A 111 8.76 -11.07 -1.06
C ASN A 111 8.62 -10.81 -2.57
N SER A 112 9.74 -10.54 -3.23
CA SER A 112 9.78 -10.44 -4.70
C SER A 112 9.21 -11.71 -5.36
N ASN A 113 9.47 -12.89 -4.78
CA ASN A 113 8.98 -14.16 -5.29
C ASN A 113 7.45 -14.30 -5.18
N GLU A 114 6.80 -13.89 -4.08
CA GLU A 114 5.33 -13.86 -4.02
C GLU A 114 4.74 -12.94 -5.06
N SER A 115 5.33 -11.75 -5.22
CA SER A 115 4.78 -10.76 -6.14
C SER A 115 4.89 -11.22 -7.60
N LEU A 116 5.94 -11.99 -7.94
CA LEU A 116 6.07 -12.65 -9.24
C LEU A 116 5.10 -13.84 -9.36
N HIS A 117 5.07 -14.71 -8.36
CA HIS A 117 4.21 -15.89 -8.31
C HIS A 117 2.73 -15.51 -8.39
N SER A 118 2.30 -14.46 -7.71
CA SER A 118 0.93 -13.95 -7.78
C SER A 118 0.55 -13.57 -9.22
N LYS A 119 1.43 -12.88 -9.96
CA LYS A 119 1.21 -12.57 -11.38
C LYS A 119 1.20 -13.82 -12.26
N LEU A 120 2.10 -14.77 -11.99
CA LEU A 120 2.18 -16.04 -12.74
C LEU A 120 0.91 -16.87 -12.57
N TRP A 121 0.46 -17.07 -11.33
CA TRP A 121 -0.68 -17.92 -11.01
C TRP A 121 -2.02 -17.30 -11.39
N MET A 122 -2.08 -15.97 -11.58
CA MET A 122 -3.25 -15.34 -12.21
C MET A 122 -3.39 -15.73 -13.69
N LYS A 123 -2.28 -15.92 -14.42
CA LYS A 123 -2.30 -16.31 -15.85
C LYS A 123 -2.31 -17.83 -16.05
N VAL A 124 -1.69 -18.58 -15.15
CA VAL A 124 -1.69 -20.06 -15.13
C VAL A 124 -2.22 -20.53 -13.79
N ALA A 125 -3.51 -20.83 -13.72
CA ALA A 125 -4.11 -21.26 -12.47
C ALA A 125 -3.53 -22.61 -12.01
N LYS A 126 -3.06 -22.69 -10.75
CA LYS A 126 -2.45 -23.91 -10.17
C LYS A 126 -3.34 -25.15 -10.21
N HIS A 127 -4.66 -24.96 -10.17
CA HIS A 127 -5.65 -26.04 -10.17
C HIS A 127 -6.01 -26.54 -11.58
N LYS A 128 -5.44 -25.94 -12.63
CA LYS A 128 -5.66 -26.37 -14.02
C LYS A 128 -4.37 -26.94 -14.58
N PHE A 129 -4.47 -28.10 -15.20
CA PHE A 129 -3.35 -28.68 -15.92
C PHE A 129 -2.94 -27.77 -17.09
N ALA A 130 -1.66 -27.46 -17.18
CA ALA A 130 -1.06 -26.73 -18.27
C ALA A 130 0.25 -27.42 -18.67
N GLY A 131 0.45 -27.65 -19.96
CA GLY A 131 1.70 -28.25 -20.46
C GLY A 131 2.92 -27.36 -20.17
N ILE A 132 4.08 -27.99 -19.99
CA ILE A 132 5.33 -27.32 -19.57
C ILE A 132 5.72 -26.15 -20.49
N SER A 133 5.53 -26.30 -21.80
CA SER A 133 5.83 -25.25 -22.79
C SER A 133 4.98 -23.99 -22.58
N ARG A 134 3.70 -24.17 -22.19
CA ARG A 134 2.81 -23.06 -21.88
C ARG A 134 3.23 -22.36 -20.59
N VAL A 135 3.59 -23.13 -19.57
CA VAL A 135 4.05 -22.57 -18.29
C VAL A 135 5.34 -21.76 -18.49
N ASN A 136 6.30 -22.28 -19.25
CA ASN A 136 7.55 -21.60 -19.56
C ASN A 136 7.31 -20.29 -20.31
N PHE A 137 6.49 -20.31 -21.37
CA PHE A 137 6.17 -19.11 -22.14
C PHE A 137 5.53 -18.02 -21.26
N ILE A 138 4.50 -18.38 -20.48
CA ILE A 138 3.83 -17.42 -19.61
C ILE A 138 4.76 -16.90 -18.51
N THR A 139 5.66 -17.75 -17.99
CA THR A 139 6.66 -17.35 -17.00
C THR A 139 7.58 -16.27 -17.57
N GLN A 140 8.09 -16.43 -18.79
CA GLN A 140 8.91 -15.41 -19.45
C GLN A 140 8.16 -14.09 -19.64
N VAL A 141 6.90 -14.14 -20.11
CA VAL A 141 6.05 -12.95 -20.25
C VAL A 141 5.83 -12.26 -18.91
N VAL A 142 5.57 -13.02 -17.85
CA VAL A 142 5.34 -12.50 -16.50
C VAL A 142 6.60 -11.87 -15.91
N ILE A 143 7.78 -12.44 -16.15
CA ILE A 143 9.06 -11.86 -15.72
C ILE A 143 9.27 -10.50 -16.39
N LEU A 144 9.04 -10.40 -17.70
CA LEU A 144 9.15 -9.15 -18.44
C LEU A 144 8.16 -8.09 -17.92
N GLU A 145 6.88 -8.46 -17.74
CA GLU A 145 5.86 -7.58 -17.14
C GLU A 145 6.19 -7.21 -15.69
N HIS A 146 6.86 -8.09 -14.95
CA HIS A 146 7.22 -7.84 -13.56
C HIS A 146 8.34 -6.82 -13.43
N ASN A 147 9.39 -6.95 -14.25
CA ASN A 147 10.58 -6.12 -14.18
C ASN A 147 10.39 -4.76 -14.88
N PHE A 148 9.69 -4.73 -16.02
CA PHE A 148 9.60 -3.54 -16.87
C PHE A 148 8.20 -2.90 -16.88
N GLY A 149 7.20 -3.53 -16.27
CA GLY A 149 5.81 -3.08 -16.33
C GLY A 149 5.08 -3.51 -17.61
N PHE A 150 3.80 -3.14 -17.72
CA PHE A 150 2.90 -3.64 -18.76
C PHE A 150 3.22 -3.08 -20.16
N GLU A 151 3.46 -1.77 -20.24
CA GLU A 151 3.76 -1.03 -21.48
C GLU A 151 5.10 -1.45 -22.11
N ALA A 152 6.18 -1.52 -21.33
CA ALA A 152 7.51 -1.87 -21.84
C ALA A 152 7.64 -3.36 -22.24
N ALA A 153 6.81 -4.24 -21.68
CA ALA A 153 6.77 -5.65 -22.06
C ALA A 153 6.11 -5.91 -23.44
N TYR A 154 5.66 -4.88 -24.16
CA TYR A 154 5.23 -5.03 -25.57
C TYR A 154 6.39 -5.32 -26.52
N PHE A 155 7.59 -4.79 -26.24
CA PHE A 155 8.72 -4.86 -27.18
C PHE A 155 9.21 -6.30 -27.45
N PRO A 156 9.35 -7.19 -26.42
CA PRO A 156 9.74 -8.58 -26.64
C PRO A 156 8.59 -9.45 -27.20
N ARG A 157 7.33 -9.07 -26.95
CA ARG A 157 6.15 -9.78 -27.46
C ARG A 157 6.06 -9.73 -28.98
N HIS A 158 6.51 -8.64 -29.60
CA HIS A 158 6.48 -8.49 -31.06
C HIS A 158 7.65 -9.19 -31.77
N GLN A 159 8.77 -9.43 -31.08
CA GLN A 159 9.90 -10.17 -31.63
C GLN A 159 9.70 -11.69 -31.56
N GLN A 160 8.96 -12.22 -30.59
CA GLN A 160 8.62 -13.65 -30.57
C GLN A 160 7.48 -14.03 -31.55
N THR A 161 6.72 -13.06 -32.07
CA THR A 161 5.63 -13.32 -33.02
C THR A 161 6.09 -13.65 -34.45
N THR A 162 7.37 -13.49 -34.78
CA THR A 162 7.88 -13.92 -36.10
C THR A 162 8.20 -15.42 -36.15
N ALA A 163 8.28 -16.13 -35.01
CA ALA A 163 8.65 -17.54 -34.97
C ALA A 163 7.50 -18.53 -34.72
N CYS A 164 6.33 -18.09 -34.22
CA CYS A 164 5.23 -19.03 -33.99
C CYS A 164 3.85 -18.36 -34.03
N LYS A 165 3.17 -18.44 -35.17
CA LYS A 165 1.73 -18.17 -35.30
C LYS A 165 0.96 -19.33 -34.64
N SER A 166 0.94 -19.38 -33.32
CA SER A 166 0.15 -20.35 -32.56
C SER A 166 -1.10 -19.68 -31.97
N ALA A 167 -2.22 -20.40 -32.01
CA ALA A 167 -3.59 -20.00 -31.65
C ALA A 167 -3.82 -19.37 -30.25
N ASN A 168 -2.76 -19.18 -29.47
CA ASN A 168 -2.81 -18.59 -28.13
C ASN A 168 -3.06 -17.07 -28.12
N PHE A 169 -2.87 -16.37 -29.24
CA PHE A 169 -3.03 -14.91 -29.31
C PHE A 169 -4.50 -14.45 -29.14
N GLN A 170 -5.46 -15.27 -29.58
CA GLN A 170 -6.89 -14.96 -29.47
C GLN A 170 -7.42 -15.04 -28.02
N PHE A 171 -6.72 -15.74 -27.12
CA PHE A 171 -7.17 -15.91 -25.73
C PHE A 171 -6.92 -14.66 -24.88
N LEU A 172 -5.80 -13.97 -25.09
CA LEU A 172 -5.41 -12.79 -24.30
C LEU A 172 -6.25 -11.54 -24.64
N GLN A 173 -6.69 -11.41 -25.89
CA GLN A 173 -7.64 -10.37 -26.28
C GLN A 173 -8.99 -10.54 -25.56
N LYS A 174 -9.43 -11.79 -25.36
CA LYS A 174 -10.65 -12.10 -24.60
C LYS A 174 -10.51 -11.84 -23.09
N GLU A 175 -9.32 -12.01 -22.50
CA GLU A 175 -9.08 -11.67 -21.09
C GLU A 175 -9.01 -10.16 -20.83
N SER A 176 -8.41 -9.40 -21.75
CA SER A 176 -8.44 -7.94 -21.75
C SER A 176 -9.89 -7.40 -21.67
N ILE A 177 -10.77 -7.93 -22.53
CA ILE A 177 -12.20 -7.59 -22.57
C ILE A 177 -12.95 -8.03 -21.29
N ARG A 178 -12.54 -9.13 -20.67
CA ARG A 178 -13.09 -9.60 -19.38
C ARG A 178 -12.66 -8.74 -18.19
N SER A 179 -11.48 -8.14 -18.25
CA SER A 179 -10.95 -7.29 -17.18
C SER A 179 -11.48 -5.85 -17.22
N SER A 180 -11.93 -5.38 -18.39
CA SER A 180 -12.51 -4.05 -18.59
C SER A 180 -14.01 -3.97 -18.28
N THR A 181 -14.70 -5.10 -18.10
CA THR A 181 -16.12 -5.11 -17.72
C THR A 181 -16.27 -4.94 -16.20
N PRO A 182 -16.95 -3.89 -15.72
CA PRO A 182 -17.15 -3.70 -14.28
C PRO A 182 -18.03 -4.82 -13.72
N LYS A 183 -17.52 -5.56 -12.73
CA LYS A 183 -18.31 -6.55 -11.99
C LYS A 183 -19.48 -5.84 -11.29
N LYS A 184 -20.71 -6.06 -11.76
CA LYS A 184 -21.93 -5.62 -11.06
C LYS A 184 -22.00 -6.33 -9.71
N THR A 185 -21.59 -5.65 -8.64
CA THR A 185 -21.83 -6.10 -7.28
C THR A 185 -23.33 -6.03 -7.01
N VAL A 186 -24.02 -7.17 -6.99
CA VAL A 186 -25.42 -7.24 -6.57
C VAL A 186 -25.46 -6.89 -5.07
N ARG A 187 -25.92 -5.68 -4.76
CA ARG A 187 -26.22 -5.26 -3.38
C ARG A 187 -27.37 -6.13 -2.86
N ARG A 188 -27.04 -7.08 -2.00
CA ARG A 188 -28.02 -7.92 -1.30
C ARG A 188 -28.81 -7.02 -0.34
N GLN A 189 -30.07 -6.71 -0.67
CA GLN A 189 -30.94 -5.96 0.24
C GLN A 189 -31.18 -6.79 1.51
N ARG A 190 -30.95 -6.17 2.66
CA ARG A 190 -31.07 -6.79 3.97
C ARG A 190 -32.55 -6.76 4.37
N LYS A 191 -33.22 -7.92 4.26
CA LYS A 191 -34.62 -8.10 4.69
C LYS A 191 -34.66 -7.99 6.23
N LYS A 192 -35.50 -7.10 6.77
CA LYS A 192 -35.81 -7.03 8.20
C LYS A 192 -36.73 -8.21 8.56
N SER A 193 -36.32 -9.03 9.52
CA SER A 193 -37.16 -9.92 10.32
C SER A 193 -36.62 -9.76 11.76
N GLY A 194 -37.36 -9.24 12.73
CA GLY A 194 -38.56 -9.85 13.29
C GLY A 194 -38.11 -10.67 14.51
N ASN A 195 -38.42 -10.19 15.72
CA ASN A 195 -38.09 -10.82 17.00
C ASN A 195 -38.46 -12.32 17.02
N SER A 196 -37.54 -13.15 17.49
CA SER A 196 -37.87 -14.28 18.35
C SER A 196 -36.60 -14.65 19.13
N SER A 197 -36.72 -14.69 20.45
CA SER A 197 -35.84 -15.46 21.31
C SER A 197 -35.75 -16.88 20.78
N ASP A 198 -34.56 -17.48 20.89
CA ASP A 198 -34.31 -18.89 21.22
C ASP A 198 -32.85 -19.22 20.83
N TYR A 199 -31.93 -18.93 21.75
CA TYR A 199 -30.57 -19.43 21.71
C TYR A 199 -30.45 -20.50 22.80
N ILE A 200 -30.27 -21.75 22.41
CA ILE A 200 -29.90 -22.84 23.31
C ILE A 200 -28.40 -23.11 23.13
N SER A 201 -27.67 -23.04 24.24
CA SER A 201 -26.22 -23.23 24.31
C SER A 201 -25.85 -24.71 24.45
N GLY A 202 -24.88 -25.16 23.64
CA GLY A 202 -24.05 -26.33 23.93
C GLY A 202 -24.37 -27.62 23.16
N GLY A 203 -23.33 -28.22 22.59
CA GLY A 203 -23.35 -29.59 22.06
C GLY A 203 -22.18 -29.87 21.12
N PHE A 204 -21.11 -30.41 21.71
CA PHE A 204 -19.88 -31.04 21.18
C PHE A 204 -19.63 -31.06 19.66
#